data_AF-A0A871RGU9-F1
#
_entry.id   AF-A0A871RGU9-F1
#
_cell.length_a   1.000
_cell.length_b   1.000
_cell.length_c   1.000
_cell.angle_alpha   90.00
_cell.angle_beta   90.00
_cell.angle_gamma   90.00
#
_symmetry.space_group_name_H-M   'P 1'
#
loop_
_entity.id
_entity.type
_entity.pdbx_description
1 polymer ?
#
loop_
_entity_poly.entity_id
_entity_poly.type
_entity_poly.pdbx_seq_one_letter_code
_entity_poly.pdbx_strand_id
1 'polypeptide(L)'
;MSSYKLYHKYCSKFSSEPAQLLGTALLLPVSSKDRDYIEGISENLIIVCLFTSVMGQESPDEIAENTLRALLDLKKQLLDLDSIPNDTARLILENYRRKLDSQTEMMPTVNMPRINAGIFDVPWNLTEDAMKKTHMQFKVYTL
;
A
#
# COMPACT_ATOMS: atom_id res chain seq x y z
N MET A 1 -2.65 18.92 2.29
CA MET A 1 -2.73 18.17 3.58
C MET A 1 -1.64 17.11 3.53
N SER A 2 -0.93 16.82 4.63
CA SER A 2 0.10 15.75 4.60
C SER A 2 -0.52 14.38 4.38
N SER A 3 0.25 13.40 3.92
CA SER A 3 -0.26 12.06 3.65
C SER A 3 -0.66 11.33 4.93
N TYR A 4 0.02 11.62 6.05
CA TYR A 4 -0.43 11.22 7.38
C TYR A 4 -1.85 11.71 7.71
N LYS A 5 -2.16 12.98 7.42
CA LYS A 5 -3.49 13.54 7.69
C LYS A 5 -4.56 12.96 6.76
N LEU A 6 -4.19 12.61 5.52
CA LEU A 6 -5.09 11.89 4.60
C LEU A 6 -5.42 10.48 5.11
N TYR A 7 -4.39 9.72 5.52
CA TYR A 7 -4.55 8.41 6.17
C TYR A 7 -5.48 8.51 7.38
N HIS A 8 -5.19 9.42 8.32
CA HIS A 8 -5.99 9.58 9.53
C HIS A 8 -7.45 9.96 9.23
N LYS A 9 -7.68 10.87 8.27
CA LYS A 9 -9.04 11.23 7.84
C LYS A 9 -9.78 10.05 7.21
N TYR A 10 -9.07 9.17 6.50
CA TYR A 10 -9.66 7.96 5.94
C TYR A 10 -10.05 6.99 7.06
N CYS A 11 -9.12 6.67 7.96
CA CYS A 11 -9.37 5.75 9.08
C CYS A 11 -10.49 6.24 10.01
N SER A 12 -10.61 7.55 10.24
CA SER A 12 -11.65 8.11 11.11
C SER A 12 -13.07 7.86 10.61
N LYS A 13 -13.27 7.55 9.32
CA LYS A 13 -14.58 7.16 8.77
C LYS A 13 -15.05 5.79 9.25
N PHE A 14 -14.11 4.95 9.67
CA PHE A 14 -14.34 3.58 10.15
C PHE A 14 -14.11 3.46 11.66
N SER A 15 -14.12 4.58 12.40
CA SER A 15 -13.81 4.59 13.83
C SER A 15 -14.76 3.73 14.68
N SER A 16 -16.01 3.57 14.24
CA SER A 16 -16.99 2.69 14.88
C SER A 16 -16.78 1.21 14.56
N GLU A 17 -16.13 0.89 13.44
CA GLU A 17 -15.91 -0.49 12.98
C GLU A 17 -14.59 -0.61 12.18
N PRO A 18 -13.44 -0.48 12.84
CA PRO A 18 -12.14 -0.44 12.16
C PRO A 18 -11.79 -1.75 11.45
N ALA A 19 -12.40 -2.87 11.86
CA ALA A 19 -12.25 -4.17 11.23
C ALA A 19 -12.67 -4.18 9.75
N GLN A 20 -13.54 -3.26 9.31
CA GLN A 20 -13.92 -3.12 7.90
C GLN A 20 -12.73 -2.79 6.99
N LEU A 21 -11.65 -2.23 7.53
CA LEU A 21 -10.45 -1.93 6.76
C LEU A 21 -9.55 -3.15 6.57
N LEU A 22 -9.68 -4.20 7.38
CA LEU A 22 -8.76 -5.33 7.36
C LEU A 22 -8.75 -6.04 6.01
N GLY A 23 -7.56 -6.14 5.43
CA GLY A 23 -7.35 -6.73 4.11
C GLY A 23 -7.63 -5.79 2.94
N THR A 24 -7.72 -4.47 3.17
CA THR A 24 -7.81 -3.45 2.12
C THR A 24 -6.50 -2.66 1.99
N ALA A 25 -6.31 -2.01 0.84
CA ALA A 25 -5.21 -1.09 0.61
C ALA A 25 -5.70 0.33 0.32
N LEU A 26 -5.03 1.32 0.90
CA LEU A 26 -5.25 2.74 0.60
C LEU A 26 -4.02 3.33 -0.11
N LEU A 27 -4.24 3.92 -1.27
CA LEU A 27 -3.22 4.62 -2.04
C LEU A 27 -3.31 6.12 -1.79
N LEU A 28 -2.20 6.72 -1.35
CA LEU A 28 -2.08 8.13 -1.04
C LEU A 28 -0.94 8.75 -1.85
N PRO A 29 -1.14 9.91 -2.50
CA PRO A 29 -0.02 10.66 -3.07
C PRO A 29 0.91 11.11 -1.94
N VAL A 30 2.21 11.27 -2.21
CA VAL A 30 3.09 12.00 -1.29
C VAL A 30 2.80 13.49 -1.41
N SER A 31 2.74 14.18 -0.27
CA SER A 31 2.37 15.58 -0.16
C SER A 31 3.59 16.46 0.00
N SER A 32 3.57 17.68 -0.56
CA SER A 32 4.60 18.71 -0.30
C SER A 32 4.70 19.15 1.17
N LYS A 33 3.76 18.70 2.01
CA LYS A 33 3.77 18.91 3.46
C LYS A 33 4.34 17.71 4.24
N ASP A 34 4.73 16.64 3.57
CA ASP A 34 5.40 15.51 4.20
C ASP A 34 6.88 15.85 4.46
N ARG A 35 7.44 15.22 5.49
CA ARG A 35 8.87 15.35 5.78
C ARG A 35 9.68 14.75 4.64
N ASP A 36 10.82 15.37 4.33
CA ASP A 36 11.75 14.91 3.29
C ASP A 36 11.12 14.86 1.87
N TYR A 37 10.13 15.72 1.61
CA TYR A 37 9.59 15.92 0.26
C TYR A 37 10.66 16.52 -0.66
N ILE A 38 10.84 15.90 -1.83
CA ILE A 38 11.76 16.35 -2.87
C ILE A 38 10.95 16.66 -4.12
N GLU A 39 10.93 17.93 -4.52
CA GLU A 39 10.28 18.38 -5.76
C GLU A 39 10.85 17.66 -6.99
N GLY A 40 10.00 17.30 -7.94
CA GLY A 40 10.36 16.48 -9.11
C GLY A 40 10.41 14.97 -8.84
N ILE A 41 10.55 14.55 -7.58
CA ILE A 41 10.61 13.12 -7.19
C ILE A 41 9.34 12.72 -6.46
N SER A 42 9.07 13.34 -5.31
CA SER A 42 8.01 12.94 -4.38
C SER A 42 6.60 13.06 -4.97
N GLU A 43 6.35 14.04 -5.84
CA GLU A 43 5.07 14.16 -6.57
C GLU A 43 4.71 12.96 -7.45
N ASN A 44 5.70 12.12 -7.80
CA ASN A 44 5.51 10.91 -8.57
C ASN A 44 5.43 9.64 -7.70
N LEU A 45 5.48 9.79 -6.37
CA LEU A 45 5.43 8.68 -5.42
C LEU A 45 4.05 8.50 -4.81
N ILE A 46 3.72 7.24 -4.54
CA ILE A 46 2.50 6.83 -3.84
C ILE A 46 2.90 6.03 -2.60
N ILE A 47 2.26 6.36 -1.49
CA ILE A 47 2.29 5.58 -0.26
C ILE A 47 1.11 4.61 -0.31
N VAL A 48 1.39 3.33 -0.06
CA VAL A 48 0.36 2.31 0.09
C VAL A 48 0.25 1.93 1.57
N CYS A 49 -0.92 2.14 2.16
CA CYS A 49 -1.24 1.66 3.50
C CYS A 49 -1.97 0.32 3.38
N LEU A 50 -1.35 -0.75 3.88
CA LEU A 50 -1.98 -2.07 4.00
C LEU A 50 -2.60 -2.18 5.39
N PHE A 51 -3.91 -2.42 5.46
CA PHE A 51 -4.61 -2.54 6.73
C PHE A 51 -4.61 -4.00 7.18
N THR A 52 -3.67 -4.34 8.07
CA THR A 52 -3.40 -5.73 8.44
C THR A 52 -3.77 -6.08 9.88
N SER A 53 -4.00 -5.08 10.73
CA SER A 53 -4.32 -5.25 12.14
C SER A 53 -5.14 -4.09 12.72
N VAL A 54 -6.02 -4.39 13.66
CA VAL A 54 -6.67 -3.44 14.56
C VAL A 54 -6.03 -3.57 15.95
N MET A 55 -5.02 -2.74 16.22
CA MET A 55 -4.35 -2.65 17.54
C MET A 55 -3.63 -3.94 18.00
N GLY A 56 -3.16 -4.79 17.08
CA GLY A 56 -2.40 -6.00 17.41
C GLY A 56 -3.20 -7.11 18.06
N GLN A 57 -4.51 -7.15 17.82
CA GLN A 57 -5.39 -8.22 18.32
C GLN A 57 -5.27 -9.51 17.50
N GLU A 58 -4.77 -9.40 16.28
CA GLU A 58 -4.58 -10.49 15.34
C GLU A 58 -3.31 -11.29 15.62
N SER A 59 -3.41 -12.60 15.45
CA SER A 59 -2.26 -13.51 15.44
C SER A 59 -1.35 -13.27 14.22
N PRO A 60 -0.09 -13.74 14.25
CA PRO A 60 0.82 -13.63 13.12
C PRO A 60 0.24 -14.17 11.79
N ASP A 61 -0.49 -15.29 11.86
CA ASP A 61 -1.14 -15.89 10.69
C ASP A 61 -2.29 -15.00 10.16
N GLU A 62 -3.10 -14.42 11.05
CA GLU A 62 -4.16 -13.48 10.66
C GLU A 62 -3.59 -12.20 10.04
N ILE A 63 -2.50 -11.65 10.59
CA ILE A 63 -1.81 -10.49 10.01
C ILE A 63 -1.26 -10.84 8.61
N ALA A 64 -0.69 -12.04 8.44
CA ALA A 64 -0.20 -12.50 7.15
C ALA A 64 -1.33 -12.69 6.12
N GLU A 65 -2.46 -13.26 6.53
CA GLU A 65 -3.66 -13.39 5.69
C GLU A 65 -4.23 -12.03 5.32
N ASN A 66 -4.34 -11.10 6.28
CA ASN A 66 -4.78 -9.73 6.01
C ASN A 66 -3.80 -9.01 5.07
N THR A 67 -2.50 -9.28 5.19
CA THR A 67 -1.48 -8.77 4.27
C THR A 67 -1.70 -9.28 2.85
N LEU A 68 -1.97 -10.57 2.67
CA LEU A 68 -2.32 -11.16 1.37
C LEU A 68 -3.56 -10.47 0.78
N ARG A 69 -4.63 -10.35 1.56
CA ARG A 69 -5.88 -9.69 1.12
C ARG A 69 -5.63 -8.24 0.71
N ALA A 70 -4.89 -7.48 1.50
CA ALA A 70 -4.56 -6.08 1.20
C ALA A 70 -3.69 -5.95 -0.06
N LEU A 71 -2.75 -6.86 -0.29
CA LEU A 71 -1.94 -6.87 -1.51
C LEU A 71 -2.77 -7.27 -2.75
N LEU A 72 -3.73 -8.18 -2.62
CA LEU A 72 -4.66 -8.50 -3.70
C LEU A 72 -5.61 -7.33 -4.02
N ASP A 73 -6.06 -6.60 -3.00
CA ASP A 73 -6.84 -5.37 -3.17
C ASP A 73 -6.01 -4.28 -3.86
N LEU A 74 -4.75 -4.09 -3.44
CA LEU A 74 -3.79 -3.23 -4.15
C LEU A 74 -3.64 -3.66 -5.62
N LYS A 75 -3.46 -4.96 -5.89
CA LYS A 75 -3.34 -5.48 -7.25
C LYS A 75 -4.57 -5.16 -8.09
N LYS A 76 -5.77 -5.34 -7.54
CA LYS A 76 -7.03 -4.97 -8.20
C LYS A 76 -7.04 -3.48 -8.54
N GLN A 77 -6.71 -2.61 -7.58
CA GLN A 77 -6.62 -1.16 -7.81
C GLN A 77 -5.57 -0.78 -8.86
N LEU A 78 -4.44 -1.48 -8.90
CA LEU A 78 -3.38 -1.28 -9.89
C LEU A 78 -3.73 -1.84 -11.28
N LEU A 79 -4.76 -2.68 -11.41
CA LEU A 79 -5.29 -3.14 -12.70
C LEU A 79 -6.42 -2.23 -13.18
N ASP A 80 -7.32 -1.85 -12.28
CA ASP A 80 -8.46 -0.96 -12.50
C ASP A 80 -8.29 0.35 -11.72
N LEU A 81 -7.69 1.36 -12.37
CA LEU A 81 -7.37 2.63 -11.73
C LEU A 81 -8.62 3.44 -11.34
N ASP A 82 -9.78 3.19 -11.97
CA ASP A 82 -11.04 3.88 -11.64
C ASP A 82 -11.56 3.47 -10.24
N SER A 83 -11.10 2.31 -9.74
CA SER A 83 -11.41 1.87 -8.38
C SER A 83 -10.64 2.63 -7.28
N ILE A 84 -9.63 3.44 -7.64
CA ILE A 84 -8.80 4.20 -6.69
C ILE A 84 -9.56 5.47 -6.26
N PRO A 85 -9.96 5.62 -4.99
CA PRO A 85 -10.78 6.75 -4.57
C PRO A 85 -10.06 8.10 -4.54
N ASN A 86 -8.71 8.10 -4.54
CA ASN A 86 -7.92 9.32 -4.48
C ASN A 86 -7.51 9.78 -5.89
N ASP A 87 -8.14 10.84 -6.39
CA ASP A 87 -7.91 11.36 -7.75
C ASP A 87 -6.45 11.69 -8.05
N THR A 88 -5.70 12.20 -7.07
CA THR A 88 -4.28 12.53 -7.28
C THR A 88 -3.44 11.27 -7.39
N ALA A 89 -3.66 10.26 -6.54
CA ALA A 89 -2.98 8.97 -6.65
C ALA A 89 -3.32 8.27 -7.99
N ARG A 90 -4.59 8.32 -8.40
CA ARG A 90 -5.05 7.81 -9.69
C ARG A 90 -4.33 8.50 -10.86
N LEU A 91 -4.27 9.84 -10.86
CA LEU A 91 -3.57 10.60 -11.90
C LEU A 91 -2.07 10.28 -11.98
N ILE A 92 -1.40 10.08 -10.83
CA ILE A 92 0.02 9.67 -10.80
C ILE A 92 0.20 8.30 -11.50
N LEU A 93 -0.67 7.33 -11.22
CA LEU A 93 -0.61 6.01 -11.85
C LEU A 93 -0.98 6.04 -13.34
N GLU A 94 -1.95 6.87 -13.74
CA GLU A 94 -2.28 7.10 -15.15
C GLU A 94 -1.08 7.71 -15.90
N ASN A 95 -0.42 8.70 -15.30
CA ASN A 95 0.82 9.29 -15.83
C ASN A 95 1.94 8.25 -15.94
N TYR A 96 2.11 7.40 -14.92
CA TYR A 96 3.08 6.31 -14.94
C TYR A 96 2.81 5.34 -16.08
N ARG A 97 1.56 4.85 -16.22
CA ARG A 97 1.16 3.94 -17.30
C ARG A 97 1.37 4.53 -18.69
N ARG A 98 1.08 5.82 -18.88
CA ARG A 98 1.32 6.51 -20.17
C ARG A 98 2.79 6.59 -20.57
N LYS A 99 3.72 6.48 -19.61
CA LYS A 99 5.17 6.48 -19.86
C LYS A 99 5.72 5.07 -20.10
N LEU A 100 4.94 4.02 -19.84
CA LEU A 100 5.36 2.65 -20.13
C LEU A 100 5.21 2.40 -21.63
N ASP A 101 6.30 1.98 -22.27
CA ASP A 101 6.23 1.45 -23.62
C ASP A 101 5.43 0.15 -23.61
N SER A 102 4.80 -0.18 -24.75
CA SER A 102 3.87 -1.32 -24.93
C SER A 102 4.44 -2.71 -24.63
N GLN A 103 5.73 -2.81 -24.27
CA GLN A 103 6.43 -4.03 -23.88
C GLN A 103 6.78 -4.11 -22.38
N THR A 104 6.44 -3.09 -21.59
CA THR A 104 6.81 -2.99 -20.16
C THR A 104 5.70 -3.54 -19.25
N GLU A 105 6.11 -4.11 -18.11
CA GLU A 105 5.21 -4.68 -17.10
C GLU A 105 4.14 -3.66 -16.67
N MET A 106 2.86 -4.03 -16.77
CA MET A 106 1.72 -3.09 -16.60
C MET A 106 1.56 -2.58 -15.16
N MET A 107 2.25 -3.19 -14.19
CA MET A 107 2.16 -2.87 -12.77
C MET A 107 3.50 -2.34 -12.22
N PRO A 108 3.49 -1.27 -11.41
CA PRO A 108 4.71 -0.76 -10.79
C PRO A 108 5.29 -1.76 -9.77
N THR A 109 6.62 -1.78 -9.64
CA THR A 109 7.30 -2.48 -8.54
C THR A 109 6.95 -1.84 -7.20
N VAL A 110 6.50 -2.65 -6.24
CA VAL A 110 6.19 -2.17 -4.89
C VAL A 110 7.46 -2.20 -4.03
N ASN A 111 7.85 -1.03 -3.51
CA ASN A 111 9.00 -0.86 -2.65
C ASN A 111 8.55 -0.89 -1.18
N MET A 112 9.14 -1.75 -0.35
CA MET A 112 8.74 -1.89 1.06
C MET A 112 9.90 -2.31 1.96
N PRO A 113 9.86 -1.99 3.27
CA PRO A 113 10.75 -2.64 4.24
C PRO A 113 10.31 -4.10 4.49
N ARG A 114 10.99 -4.81 5.40
CA ARG A 114 10.45 -6.07 5.96
C ARG A 114 9.24 -5.81 6.85
N ILE A 115 8.08 -5.54 6.24
CA ILE A 115 6.82 -5.26 6.95
C ILE A 115 6.41 -6.44 7.86
N ASN A 116 5.68 -6.13 8.92
CA ASN A 116 5.20 -7.05 9.96
C ASN A 116 6.30 -7.73 10.83
N ALA A 117 7.54 -7.86 10.37
CA ALA A 117 8.64 -8.51 11.11
C ALA A 117 9.26 -7.66 12.24
N GLY A 118 8.70 -6.48 12.52
CA GLY A 118 9.10 -5.59 13.60
C GLY A 118 8.08 -5.60 14.73
N ILE A 119 7.32 -4.51 14.87
CA ILE A 119 6.34 -4.31 15.97
C ILE A 119 5.28 -5.42 16.04
N PHE A 120 4.87 -5.99 14.91
CA PHE A 120 3.87 -7.06 14.87
C PHE A 120 4.46 -8.47 15.10
N ASP A 121 5.77 -8.60 15.22
CA ASP A 121 6.49 -9.86 15.50
C ASP A 121 6.06 -11.04 14.61
N VAL A 122 5.72 -10.76 13.34
CA VAL A 122 5.32 -11.79 12.38
C VAL A 122 6.58 -12.42 11.77
N PRO A 123 6.76 -13.75 11.82
CA PRO A 123 7.84 -14.43 11.12
C PRO A 123 7.85 -14.05 9.64
N TRP A 124 9.00 -13.55 9.16
CA TRP A 124 9.09 -12.96 7.82
C TRP A 124 8.61 -13.88 6.69
N ASN A 125 8.82 -15.20 6.84
CA ASN A 125 8.38 -16.19 5.86
C ASN A 125 6.86 -16.15 5.60
N LEU A 126 6.03 -15.82 6.61
CA LEU A 126 4.58 -15.72 6.43
C LEU A 126 4.22 -14.52 5.52
N THR A 127 4.84 -13.36 5.76
CA THR A 127 4.69 -12.17 4.91
C THR A 127 5.21 -12.43 3.50
N GLU A 128 6.37 -13.09 3.38
CA GLU A 128 6.96 -13.40 2.07
C GLU A 128 6.09 -14.37 1.26
N ASP A 129 5.50 -15.37 1.90
CA ASP A 129 4.58 -16.30 1.24
C ASP A 129 3.27 -15.61 0.81
N ALA A 130 2.76 -14.67 1.60
CA ALA A 130 1.67 -13.79 1.19
C ALA A 130 2.04 -12.97 -0.06
N MET A 131 3.24 -12.39 -0.11
CA MET A 131 3.72 -11.64 -1.26
C MET A 131 3.82 -12.52 -2.52
N LYS A 132 4.42 -13.72 -2.42
CA LYS A 132 4.57 -14.66 -3.55
C LYS A 132 3.24 -15.01 -4.21
N LYS A 133 2.18 -15.22 -3.43
CA LYS A 133 0.83 -15.56 -3.92
C LYS A 133 0.20 -14.46 -4.79
N THR A 134 0.66 -13.22 -4.70
CA THR A 134 0.09 -12.09 -5.47
C THR A 134 0.61 -12.03 -6.90
N HIS A 135 1.77 -12.65 -7.18
CA HIS A 135 2.51 -12.51 -8.43
C HIS A 135 2.82 -11.04 -8.80
N MET A 136 2.94 -10.16 -7.80
CA MET A 136 3.43 -8.79 -7.99
C MET A 136 4.93 -8.73 -7.80
N GLN A 137 5.56 -7.70 -8.38
CA GLN A 137 6.99 -7.44 -8.17
C GLN A 137 7.20 -6.61 -6.91
N PHE A 138 8.12 -7.07 -6.06
CA PHE A 138 8.46 -6.41 -4.81
C PHE A 138 9.97 -6.16 -4.74
N LYS A 139 10.34 -4.99 -4.23
CA LYS A 139 11.70 -4.69 -3.78
C LYS A 139 11.68 -4.47 -2.28
N VAL A 140 12.29 -5.41 -1.55
CA VAL A 140 12.35 -5.40 -0.08
C VAL A 140 13.65 -4.78 0.37
N TYR A 141 13.56 -3.77 1.24
CA TYR A 141 14.71 -3.10 1.85
C TYR A 141 14.95 -3.66 3.26
N THR A 142 16.20 -3.94 3.56
CA THR A 142 16.68 -4.35 4.90
C THR A 142 17.53 -3.23 5.48
N LEU A 143 17.43 -3.03 6.80
CA LEU A 143 18.28 -2.09 7.54
C LEU A 143 19.71 -2.62 7.69
#